data_AF-A0A358BCE3-F1
#
_entry.id   AF-A0A358BCE3-F1
#
_cell.length_a   1.000
_cell.length_b   1.000
_cell.length_c   1.000
_cell.angle_alpha   90.00
_cell.angle_beta   90.00
_cell.angle_gamma   90.00
#
_symmetry.space_group_name_H-M   'P 1'
#
loop_
_entity.id
_entity.type
_entity.pdbx_description
1 polymer ?
#
loop_
_entity_poly.entity_id
_entity_poly.type
_entity_poly.pdbx_seq_one_letter_code
_entity_poly.pdbx_strand_id
1 'polypeptide(L)'
;MDQHVCENKDMLHCNMTASTAPIQLSLEDLLGDLQHARRSGDMSRLALLTYCEVRRWARQAGEQALAERSTELITQSPLASRAAFMAQVDALIADLEQVHARISGPLAHAHA
;
A
#
# COMPACT_ATOMS: atom_id res chain seq x y z
N MET A 1 -45.21 -12.91 -31.29
CA MET A 1 -44.70 -14.26 -31.63
C MET A 1 -43.37 -14.05 -32.34
N ASP A 2 -42.45 -13.29 -31.76
CA ASP A 2 -41.51 -13.68 -30.69
C ASP A 2 -40.14 -13.95 -31.32
N GLN A 3 -39.32 -12.90 -31.38
CA GLN A 3 -37.88 -13.02 -31.49
C GLN A 3 -37.24 -12.31 -30.31
N HIS A 4 -37.12 -13.10 -29.25
CA HIS A 4 -36.07 -12.98 -28.25
C HIS A 4 -34.75 -13.29 -28.97
N VAL A 5 -33.78 -12.39 -28.98
CA VAL A 5 -32.37 -12.66 -28.62
C VAL A 5 -31.72 -11.32 -28.30
N CYS A 6 -31.11 -11.31 -27.13
CA CYS A 6 -30.50 -10.20 -26.43
C CYS A 6 -29.14 -9.88 -27.03
N GLU A 7 -28.89 -8.62 -27.37
CA GLU A 7 -27.54 -8.09 -27.41
C GLU A 7 -27.51 -6.77 -26.64
N ASN A 8 -27.63 -6.88 -25.31
CA ASN A 8 -27.34 -5.78 -24.39
C ASN A 8 -25.83 -5.57 -24.37
N LYS A 9 -25.40 -4.77 -25.32
CA LYS A 9 -24.11 -4.10 -25.37
C LYS A 9 -24.17 -2.94 -24.37
N ASP A 10 -23.15 -2.89 -23.50
CA ASP A 10 -22.84 -1.74 -22.62
C ASP A 10 -23.88 -1.49 -21.51
N MET A 11 -23.58 -1.53 -20.21
CA MET A 11 -22.34 -1.24 -19.51
C MET A 11 -22.28 -2.16 -18.29
N LEU A 12 -21.14 -2.83 -18.11
CA LEU A 12 -20.74 -3.31 -16.79
C LEU A 12 -20.75 -2.10 -15.85
N HIS A 13 -21.80 -2.00 -15.03
CA HIS A 13 -21.80 -1.16 -13.84
C HIS A 13 -20.69 -1.71 -12.94
N CYS A 14 -19.47 -1.23 -13.15
CA CYS A 14 -18.35 -1.43 -12.26
C CYS A 14 -18.75 -0.79 -10.93
N ASN A 15 -19.18 -1.63 -9.99
CA ASN A 15 -19.37 -1.22 -8.61
C ASN A 15 -18.00 -0.78 -8.08
N MET A 16 -17.75 0.53 -8.06
CA MET A 16 -16.46 1.16 -7.77
C MET A 16 -16.00 0.96 -6.31
N THR A 17 -16.75 0.21 -5.51
CA THR A 17 -16.34 -0.28 -4.19
C THR A 17 -15.46 -1.53 -4.24
N ALA A 18 -15.33 -2.18 -5.41
CA ALA A 18 -14.43 -3.32 -5.63
C ALA A 18 -12.98 -2.91 -6.01
N SER A 19 -12.76 -1.65 -6.40
CA SER A 19 -11.47 -1.20 -6.95
C SER A 19 -10.37 -0.93 -5.92
N THR A 20 -10.69 -0.83 -4.63
CA THR A 20 -9.72 -0.59 -3.55
C THR A 20 -9.37 -1.85 -2.75
N ALA A 21 -10.16 -2.92 -2.82
CA ALA A 21 -9.82 -4.20 -2.17
C ALA A 21 -8.42 -4.74 -2.54
N PRO A 22 -7.99 -4.76 -3.82
CA PRO A 22 -6.64 -5.25 -4.16
C PRO A 22 -5.52 -4.32 -3.65
N ILE A 23 -5.79 -3.02 -3.51
CA ILE A 23 -4.79 -2.07 -3.03
C ILE A 23 -4.64 -2.10 -1.50
N GLN A 24 -5.73 -2.40 -0.79
CA GLN A 24 -5.74 -2.63 0.64
C GLN A 24 -5.00 -3.93 1.00
N LEU A 25 -5.35 -5.04 0.34
CA LEU A 25 -4.69 -6.34 0.59
C LEU A 25 -3.18 -6.28 0.31
N SER A 26 -2.78 -5.64 -0.78
CA SER A 26 -1.35 -5.47 -1.08
C SER A 26 -0.62 -4.56 -0.09
N LEU A 27 -1.31 -3.59 0.54
CA LEU A 27 -0.76 -2.79 1.63
C LEU A 27 -0.57 -3.63 2.90
N GLU A 28 -1.54 -4.48 3.23
CA GLU A 28 -1.48 -5.37 4.39
C GLU A 28 -0.31 -6.36 4.29
N ASP A 29 -0.16 -7.00 3.12
CA ASP A 29 0.97 -7.89 2.84
C ASP A 29 2.31 -7.15 2.97
N LEU A 30 2.41 -5.95 2.38
CA LEU A 30 3.61 -5.12 2.45
C LEU A 30 3.95 -4.68 3.89
N LEU A 31 2.96 -4.29 4.68
CA LEU A 31 3.11 -3.97 6.10
C LEU A 31 3.62 -5.19 6.88
N GLY A 32 3.07 -6.37 6.62
CA GLY A 32 3.52 -7.62 7.22
C GLY A 32 4.99 -7.93 6.93
N ASP A 33 5.39 -7.78 5.66
CA ASP A 33 6.78 -7.96 5.22
C ASP A 33 7.74 -6.95 5.87
N LEU A 34 7.36 -5.67 5.94
CA LEU A 34 8.14 -4.61 6.58
C LEU A 34 8.32 -4.88 8.08
N GLN A 35 7.24 -5.19 8.79
CA GLN A 35 7.29 -5.49 10.22
C GLN A 35 8.09 -6.75 10.52
N HIS A 36 8.03 -7.76 9.65
CA HIS A 36 8.84 -8.96 9.78
C HIS A 36 10.34 -8.66 9.59
N ALA A 37 10.70 -7.96 8.52
CA ALA A 37 12.08 -7.55 8.26
C ALA A 37 12.63 -6.59 9.34
N ARG A 38 11.76 -5.74 9.91
CA ARG A 38 12.10 -4.85 11.03
C ARG A 38 12.45 -5.63 12.30
N ARG A 39 11.69 -6.67 12.62
CA ARG A 39 11.91 -7.56 13.76
C ARG A 39 13.18 -8.41 13.60
N SER A 40 13.44 -8.93 12.41
CA SER A 40 14.67 -9.69 12.14
C SER A 40 15.91 -8.80 12.05
N GLY A 41 15.71 -7.50 11.82
CA GLY A 41 16.81 -6.54 11.71
C GLY A 41 17.50 -6.56 10.35
N ASP A 42 16.85 -7.13 9.32
CA ASP A 42 17.37 -7.30 7.96
C ASP A 42 17.34 -5.97 7.19
N MET A 43 18.45 -5.24 7.26
CA MET A 43 18.57 -3.91 6.63
C MET A 43 18.48 -3.97 5.11
N SER A 44 19.01 -5.02 4.49
CA SER A 44 19.00 -5.18 3.03
C SER A 44 17.58 -5.39 2.52
N ARG A 45 16.80 -6.25 3.20
CA ARG A 45 15.39 -6.47 2.87
C ARG A 45 14.56 -5.21 3.13
N LEU A 46 14.79 -4.51 4.24
CA LEU A 46 14.11 -3.25 4.54
C LEU A 46 14.38 -2.18 3.48
N ALA A 47 15.62 -2.05 3.01
CA ALA A 47 15.98 -1.10 1.96
C ALA A 47 15.24 -1.41 0.65
N LEU A 48 15.19 -2.69 0.26
CA LEU A 48 14.50 -3.14 -0.94
C LEU A 48 12.99 -2.92 -0.85
N LEU A 49 12.35 -3.31 0.26
CA LEU A 49 10.92 -3.12 0.47
C LEU A 49 10.54 -1.63 0.46
N THR A 50 11.32 -0.80 1.14
CA THR A 50 11.10 0.65 1.20
C THR A 50 11.25 1.30 -0.17
N TYR A 51 12.34 1.00 -0.89
CA TYR A 51 12.59 1.65 -2.17
C TYR A 51 11.68 1.16 -3.31
N CYS A 52 11.51 -0.16 -3.42
CA CYS A 52 10.83 -0.77 -4.55
C CYS A 52 9.33 -0.90 -4.30
N GLU A 53 8.96 -1.57 -3.21
CA GLU A 53 7.57 -2.00 -3.00
C GLU A 53 6.72 -0.89 -2.42
N VAL A 54 7.18 -0.16 -1.40
CA VAL A 54 6.45 1.02 -0.86
C VAL A 54 6.28 2.08 -1.93
N ARG A 55 7.31 2.37 -2.72
CA ARG A 55 7.23 3.35 -3.81
C ARG A 55 6.26 2.92 -4.91
N ARG A 56 6.30 1.64 -5.32
CA ARG A 56 5.37 1.10 -6.33
C ARG A 56 3.95 1.17 -5.84
N TRP A 57 3.70 0.68 -4.63
CA TRP A 57 2.38 0.69 -4.01
C TRP A 57 1.85 2.12 -3.86
N ALA A 58 2.66 3.04 -3.33
CA ALA A 58 2.28 4.43 -3.15
C ALA A 58 1.86 5.11 -4.46
N ARG A 59 2.56 4.84 -5.57
CA ARG A 59 2.17 5.31 -6.91
C ARG A 59 0.84 4.74 -7.38
N GLN A 60 0.62 3.45 -7.15
CA GLN A 60 -0.65 2.80 -7.50
C GLN A 60 -1.82 3.35 -6.65
N ALA A 61 -1.55 3.74 -5.41
CA ALA A 61 -2.52 4.29 -4.47
C ALA A 61 -2.75 5.79 -4.62
N GLY A 62 -1.97 6.48 -5.47
CA GLY A 62 -2.01 7.94 -5.59
C GLY A 62 -1.35 8.68 -4.42
N GLU A 63 -0.67 7.97 -3.51
CA GLU A 63 0.06 8.50 -2.35
C GLU A 63 1.45 9.01 -2.73
N GLN A 64 1.49 10.02 -3.60
CA GLN A 64 2.73 10.52 -4.20
C GLN A 64 3.76 10.99 -3.16
N ALA A 65 3.31 11.63 -2.08
CA ALA A 65 4.18 12.06 -0.98
C ALA A 65 4.89 10.88 -0.29
N LEU A 66 4.22 9.73 -0.19
CA LEU A 66 4.79 8.52 0.40
C LEU A 66 5.82 7.88 -0.54
N ALA A 67 5.57 7.93 -1.86
CA ALA A 67 6.53 7.46 -2.86
C ALA A 67 7.81 8.31 -2.89
N GLU A 68 7.68 9.62 -2.66
CA GLU A 68 8.81 10.55 -2.57
C GLU A 68 9.60 10.32 -1.28
N ARG A 69 8.92 10.26 -0.12
CA ARG A 69 9.53 9.95 1.18
C ARG A 69 10.31 8.63 1.15
N SER A 70 9.75 7.58 0.55
CA SER A 70 10.42 6.28 0.46
C SER A 70 11.65 6.31 -0.46
N THR A 71 11.63 7.14 -1.50
CA THR A 71 12.77 7.37 -2.39
C THR A 71 13.88 8.14 -1.67
N GLU A 72 13.53 9.20 -0.95
CA GLU A 72 14.48 10.04 -0.21
C GLU A 72 15.18 9.26 0.91
N LEU A 73 14.45 8.41 1.64
CA LEU A 73 15.01 7.58 2.72
C LEU A 73 16.21 6.75 2.24
N ILE A 74 16.16 6.27 0.99
CA ILE A 74 17.18 5.38 0.42
C ILE A 74 18.24 6.14 -0.38
N THR A 75 17.85 7.21 -1.06
CA THR A 75 18.75 7.94 -1.99
C THR A 75 19.48 9.11 -1.36
N GLN A 76 18.91 9.74 -0.31
CA GLN A 76 19.47 10.94 0.31
C GLN A 76 20.17 10.67 1.64
N SER A 77 20.10 9.44 2.18
CA SER A 77 20.67 9.13 3.48
C SER A 77 21.99 8.37 3.35
N PRO A 78 23.16 8.97 3.63
CA PRO A 78 24.28 8.19 4.14
C PRO A 78 23.83 7.76 5.53
N LEU A 79 23.32 6.53 5.66
CA LEU A 79 22.76 6.01 6.90
C LEU A 79 23.79 6.14 8.03
N ALA A 80 23.73 7.26 8.76
CA ALA A 80 24.76 7.65 9.73
C ALA A 80 24.94 6.59 10.82
N SER A 81 23.91 5.77 11.02
CA SER A 81 23.98 4.52 11.77
C SER A 81 22.82 3.60 11.39
N ARG A 82 22.98 2.30 11.69
CA ARG A 82 21.89 1.31 11.65
C ARG A 82 20.68 1.74 12.47
N ALA A 83 20.89 2.34 13.65
CA ALA A 83 19.79 2.80 14.51
C ALA A 83 18.99 3.94 13.85
N ALA A 84 19.67 4.88 13.18
CA ALA A 84 19.03 5.96 12.45
C ALA A 84 18.24 5.46 11.23
N PHE A 85 18.75 4.47 10.50
CA PHE A 85 18.00 3.80 9.44
C PHE A 85 16.72 3.16 9.98
N MET A 86 16.86 2.42 11.07
CA MET A 86 15.75 1.70 11.69
C MET A 86 14.66 2.63 12.21
N ALA A 87 15.03 3.78 12.79
CA ALA A 87 14.06 4.79 13.21
C ALA A 87 13.29 5.43 12.04
N GLN A 88 13.97 5.64 10.89
CA GLN A 88 13.31 6.14 9.68
C GLN A 88 12.34 5.10 9.09
N VAL A 89 12.72 3.82 9.12
CA VAL A 89 11.84 2.71 8.72
C VAL A 89 10.63 2.63 9.66
N ASP A 90 10.80 2.78 10.97
CA ASP A 90 9.67 2.80 11.92
C ASP A 90 8.68 3.93 11.62
N ALA A 91 9.19 5.13 11.33
CA ALA A 91 8.37 6.26 10.94
C ALA A 91 7.58 5.97 9.65
N LEU A 92 8.23 5.36 8.65
CA LEU A 92 7.57 4.97 7.40
C LEU A 92 6.49 3.91 7.61
N ILE A 93 6.74 2.91 8.47
CA ILE A 93 5.74 1.89 8.82
C ILE A 93 4.53 2.57 9.48
N ALA A 94 4.74 3.50 10.40
CA ALA A 94 3.65 4.24 11.04
C ALA A 94 2.82 5.07 10.03
N ASP A 95 3.46 5.71 9.04
CA ASP A 95 2.72 6.41 7.97
C ASP A 95 1.86 5.44 7.15
N LEU A 96 2.41 4.28 6.77
CA LEU A 96 1.71 3.24 6.02
C LEU A 96 0.52 2.68 6.81
N GLU A 97 0.68 2.47 8.12
CA GLU A 97 -0.40 2.05 9.02
C GLU A 97 -1.51 3.10 9.11
N GLN A 98 -1.15 4.39 9.15
CA GLN A 98 -2.14 5.47 9.12
C GLN A 98 -2.92 5.49 7.79
N VAL A 99 -2.23 5.27 6.67
CA VAL A 99 -2.89 5.16 5.36
C VAL A 99 -3.80 3.93 5.33
N HIS A 100 -3.34 2.77 5.83
CA HIS A 100 -4.14 1.56 5.96
C HIS A 100 -5.41 1.79 6.77
N ALA A 101 -5.32 2.44 7.92
CA ALA A 101 -6.47 2.77 8.75
C ALA A 101 -7.46 3.70 8.02
N ARG A 102 -6.96 4.69 7.28
CA ARG A 102 -7.80 5.62 6.50
C ARG A 102 -8.54 4.91 5.36
N ILE A 103 -7.87 4.01 4.64
CA ILE A 103 -8.50 3.28 3.54
C ILE A 103 -9.39 2.13 4.02
N SER A 104 -9.17 1.61 5.24
CA SER A 104 -9.93 0.48 5.82
C SER A 104 -11.18 0.91 6.61
N GLY A 105 -11.32 2.19 6.97
CA GLY A 105 -12.51 2.69 7.68
C GLY A 105 -13.61 3.25 6.74
N PRO A 106 -14.87 3.36 7.21
CA PRO A 106 -15.77 2.33 7.70
C PRO A 106 -16.65 1.78 6.56
N LEU A 107 -16.24 0.66 5.94
CA LEU A 107 -17.17 -0.25 5.24
C LEU A 107 -17.70 -1.37 6.18
N ALA A 108 -17.30 -1.35 7.46
CA ALA A 108 -17.62 -2.40 8.43
C ALA A 108 -18.94 -2.20 9.22
N HIS A 109 -19.76 -1.17 8.94
CA HIS A 109 -20.99 -0.88 9.71
C HIS A 109 -22.28 -0.77 8.88
N ALA A 110 -22.34 -1.29 7.65
CA ALA A 110 -23.56 -1.22 6.81
C ALA A 110 -24.11 -2.59 6.43
N HIS A 111 -24.06 -3.57 7.34
CA HIS A 111 -24.78 -4.84 7.15
C HIS A 111 -25.19 -5.47 8.50
N ALA A 112 -26.09 -4.80 9.22
CA ALA A 112 -26.89 -5.41 10.29
C ALA A 112 -28.29 -4.78 10.30
#